data_AF-A0A918DSZ9-F1
#
_entry.id   AF-A0A918DSZ9-F1
#
_cell.length_a   1.000
_cell.length_b   1.000
_cell.length_c   1.000
_cell.angle_alpha   90.00
_cell.angle_beta   90.00
_cell.angle_gamma   90.00
#
_symmetry.space_group_name_H-M   'P 1'
#
loop_
_entity.id
_entity.type
_entity.pdbx_description
1 polymer ?
#
loop_
_entity_poly.entity_id
_entity_poly.type
_entity_poly.pdbx_seq_one_letter_code
_entity_poly.pdbx_strand_id
1 'polypeptide(L)'
;MSNMTDGPHPGGVLAADLIDDDLFDQLTARIARQHNQPHEYAGRIIEQTLLFLYACARNPGAGLTPSSPVDLGWHTFILDTHNYAEWCERVAGRFLHHNPEEPGDDKAAFAARLGDSVKAMRSLELTVDPAMWLSSGECSQCYAGCADDPSPEGITA
;
A
#
# COMPACT_ATOMS: atom_id res chain seq x y z
N MET A 1 29.08 21.44 -13.79
CA MET A 1 29.26 20.00 -13.47
C MET A 1 28.40 19.75 -12.24
N SER A 2 27.27 19.07 -12.26
CA SER A 2 26.62 18.21 -13.25
C SER A 2 25.11 18.31 -13.03
N ASN A 3 24.35 18.32 -14.11
CA ASN A 3 22.89 18.29 -14.09
C ASN A 3 22.48 16.81 -14.05
N MET A 4 21.87 16.33 -12.95
CA MET A 4 21.20 15.02 -12.93
C MET A 4 19.73 15.24 -13.25
N THR A 5 19.43 15.35 -14.54
CA THR A 5 18.11 15.03 -15.05
C THR A 5 18.13 13.53 -15.33
N ASP A 6 17.57 12.73 -14.41
CA ASP A 6 17.28 11.34 -14.71
C ASP A 6 16.23 11.31 -15.82
N GLY A 7 16.58 10.62 -16.92
CA GLY A 7 15.65 10.37 -18.01
C GLY A 7 14.55 9.40 -17.59
N PRO A 8 13.48 9.23 -18.39
CA PRO A 8 12.39 8.33 -18.04
C PRO A 8 12.90 6.88 -17.97
N HIS A 9 12.78 6.25 -16.80
CA HIS A 9 13.09 4.85 -16.60
C HIS A 9 12.13 3.97 -17.41
N PRO A 10 12.62 3.03 -18.23
CA PRO A 10 11.75 2.08 -18.91
C PRO A 10 11.32 0.97 -17.94
N GLY A 11 10.03 0.92 -17.58
CA GLY A 11 9.37 -0.31 -17.09
C GLY A 11 8.97 -0.40 -15.62
N GLY A 12 8.34 0.62 -15.03
CA GLY A 12 7.71 0.53 -13.70
C GLY A 12 7.44 1.88 -13.05
N VAL A 13 6.57 1.91 -12.04
CA VAL A 13 6.33 3.08 -11.16
C VAL A 13 7.16 2.91 -9.88
N LEU A 14 7.83 3.97 -9.45
CA LEU A 14 8.57 4.02 -8.19
C LEU A 14 7.73 4.65 -7.08
N ALA A 15 8.03 4.35 -5.82
CA ALA A 15 7.38 4.99 -4.68
C ALA A 15 7.56 6.52 -4.68
N ALA A 16 8.73 6.99 -5.13
CA ALA A 16 9.04 8.41 -5.28
C ALA A 16 8.16 9.13 -6.34
N ASP A 17 7.51 8.38 -7.24
CA ASP A 17 6.55 8.96 -8.20
C ASP A 17 5.16 9.14 -7.57
N LEU A 18 4.90 8.51 -6.42
CA LEU A 18 3.57 8.40 -5.82
C LEU A 18 3.32 9.48 -4.76
N ILE A 19 4.35 9.90 -4.02
CA ILE A 19 4.32 10.98 -3.03
C ILE A 19 5.63 11.78 -3.09
N ASP A 20 5.63 13.00 -2.56
CA ASP A 20 6.86 13.79 -2.39
C ASP A 20 7.71 13.30 -1.21
N ASP A 21 8.98 13.73 -1.21
CA ASP A 21 9.99 13.34 -0.21
C ASP A 21 9.59 13.75 1.22
N ASP A 22 8.96 14.92 1.39
CA ASP A 22 8.57 15.42 2.72
C ASP A 22 7.48 14.52 3.34
N LEU A 23 6.47 14.13 2.54
CA LEU A 23 5.43 13.21 2.98
C LEU A 23 5.99 11.80 3.22
N PHE A 24 6.92 11.33 2.37
CA PHE A 24 7.59 10.05 2.58
C PHE A 24 8.32 10.02 3.93
N ASP A 25 9.17 11.01 4.18
CA ASP A 25 9.93 11.15 5.42
C ASP A 25 9.01 11.26 6.65
N GLN A 26 7.91 12.01 6.52
CA GLN A 26 6.92 12.15 7.59
C GLN A 26 6.29 10.81 7.98
N LEU A 27 5.85 10.02 6.99
CA LEU A 27 5.23 8.71 7.22
C LEU A 27 6.24 7.71 7.78
N THR A 28 7.46 7.69 7.23
CA THR A 28 8.55 6.84 7.72
C THR A 28 8.91 7.18 9.17
N ALA A 29 9.07 8.45 9.51
CA ALA A 29 9.35 8.89 10.87
C ALA A 29 8.22 8.54 11.85
N ARG A 30 6.96 8.58 11.38
CA ARG A 30 5.78 8.20 12.18
C ARG A 30 5.83 6.72 12.55
N ILE A 31 6.07 5.82 11.60
CA ILE A 31 6.22 4.37 11.86
C ILE A 31 7.41 4.10 12.78
N ALA A 32 8.58 4.66 12.47
CA ALA A 32 9.79 4.45 13.26
C ALA A 32 9.57 4.81 14.74
N ARG A 33 8.91 5.93 15.00
CA ARG A 33 8.60 6.39 16.36
C ARG A 33 7.53 5.55 17.05
N GLN A 34 6.43 5.24 16.37
CA GLN A 34 5.27 4.57 17.00
C GLN A 34 5.51 3.08 17.25
N HIS A 35 6.30 2.43 16.40
CA HIS A 35 6.53 0.99 16.44
C HIS A 35 7.96 0.61 16.86
N ASN A 36 8.76 1.60 17.28
CA ASN A 36 10.16 1.43 17.69
C ASN A 36 10.98 0.64 16.66
N GLN A 37 10.80 0.98 15.38
CA GLN A 37 11.45 0.33 14.25
C GLN A 37 12.64 1.17 13.76
N PRO A 38 13.69 0.53 13.21
CA PRO A 38 14.74 1.24 12.49
C PRO A 38 14.15 2.09 11.35
N HIS A 39 14.66 3.30 11.15
CA HIS A 39 14.16 4.22 10.11
C HIS A 39 14.23 3.61 8.71
N GLU A 40 15.31 2.87 8.39
CA GLU A 40 15.45 2.13 7.13
C GLU A 40 14.34 1.09 6.93
N TYR A 41 13.98 0.35 7.97
CA TYR A 41 12.90 -0.64 7.92
C TYR A 41 11.53 0.04 7.74
N ALA A 42 11.29 1.15 8.44
CA ALA A 42 10.09 1.96 8.26
C ALA A 42 9.99 2.55 6.84
N GLY A 43 11.10 2.92 6.22
CA GLY A 43 11.15 3.39 4.83
C GLY A 43 10.70 2.31 3.85
N ARG A 44 11.21 1.09 4.02
CA ARG A 44 10.80 -0.09 3.22
C ARG A 44 9.32 -0.42 3.39
N ILE A 45 8.77 -0.24 4.59
CA ILE A 45 7.31 -0.37 4.82
C ILE A 45 6.54 0.61 3.95
N ILE A 46 6.86 1.91 4.02
CA ILE A 46 6.15 2.94 3.26
C ILE A 46 6.28 2.73 1.76
N GLU A 47 7.47 2.39 1.28
CA GLU A 47 7.69 2.07 -0.13
C GLU A 47 6.75 0.95 -0.60
N GLN A 48 6.72 -0.18 0.11
CA GLN A 48 5.90 -1.33 -0.28
C GLN A 48 4.40 -1.05 -0.10
N THR A 49 4.00 -0.21 0.87
CA THR A 49 2.62 0.30 1.00
C THR A 49 2.21 1.12 -0.21
N LEU A 50 3.01 2.07 -0.68
CA LEU A 50 2.67 2.91 -1.83
C LEU A 50 2.50 2.06 -3.10
N LEU A 51 3.41 1.11 -3.33
CA LEU A 51 3.33 0.20 -4.47
C LEU A 51 2.11 -0.73 -4.37
N PHE A 52 1.76 -1.21 -3.17
CA PHE A 52 0.55 -1.99 -2.96
C PHE A 52 -0.72 -1.18 -3.23
N LEU A 53 -0.82 0.05 -2.72
CA LEU A 53 -1.97 0.93 -2.97
C LEU A 53 -2.11 1.26 -4.46
N TYR A 54 -0.99 1.48 -5.15
CA TYR A 54 -0.98 1.63 -6.59
C TYR A 54 -1.50 0.37 -7.31
N ALA A 55 -1.12 -0.83 -6.84
CA ALA A 55 -1.68 -2.07 -7.38
C ALA A 55 -3.20 -2.18 -7.16
N CYS A 56 -3.71 -1.81 -5.98
CA CYS A 56 -5.16 -1.73 -5.72
C CYS A 56 -5.86 -0.72 -6.63
N ALA A 57 -5.24 0.44 -6.86
CA ALA A 57 -5.76 1.46 -7.76
C ALA A 57 -5.95 0.93 -9.19
N ARG A 58 -4.99 0.12 -9.68
CA ARG A 58 -4.98 -0.47 -11.03
C ARG A 58 -5.79 -1.75 -11.18
N ASN A 59 -6.19 -2.38 -10.08
CA ASN A 59 -6.95 -3.63 -10.08
C ASN A 59 -8.25 -3.48 -9.27
N PRO A 60 -9.20 -2.62 -9.71
CA PRO A 60 -10.49 -2.49 -9.04
C PRO A 60 -11.21 -3.85 -8.96
N GLY A 61 -11.79 -4.15 -7.81
CA GLY A 61 -12.55 -5.36 -7.53
C GLY A 61 -11.71 -6.61 -7.27
N ALA A 62 -10.39 -6.54 -7.33
CA ALA A 62 -9.53 -7.72 -7.15
C ALA A 62 -9.41 -8.20 -5.69
N GLY A 63 -9.81 -7.41 -4.71
CA GLY A 63 -9.80 -7.80 -3.29
C GLY A 63 -8.40 -8.11 -2.75
N LEU A 64 -7.39 -7.35 -3.21
CA LEU A 64 -5.99 -7.53 -2.82
C LEU A 64 -5.82 -7.27 -1.31
N THR A 65 -4.86 -7.96 -0.69
CA THR A 65 -4.56 -7.87 0.75
C THR A 65 -3.06 -7.63 0.97
N PRO A 66 -2.67 -6.70 1.87
CA PRO A 66 -1.29 -6.45 2.21
C PRO A 66 -0.77 -7.52 3.18
N SER A 67 0.56 -7.61 3.30
CA SER A 67 1.18 -8.27 4.45
C SER A 67 1.05 -7.41 5.70
N SER A 68 1.31 -7.98 6.88
CA SER A 68 1.29 -7.23 8.15
C SER A 68 2.13 -5.93 8.15
N PRO A 69 3.41 -5.89 7.71
CA PRO A 69 4.16 -4.64 7.66
C PRO A 69 3.57 -3.63 6.66
N VAL A 70 3.06 -4.10 5.51
CA VAL A 70 2.46 -3.22 4.49
C VAL A 70 1.12 -2.65 4.96
N ASP A 71 0.34 -3.42 5.70
CA ASP A 71 -0.91 -2.99 6.34
C ASP A 71 -0.65 -1.92 7.40
N LEU A 72 0.42 -2.09 8.19
CA LEU A 72 0.87 -1.06 9.13
C LEU A 72 1.18 0.27 8.42
N GLY A 73 1.84 0.22 7.27
CA GLY A 73 2.07 1.42 6.48
C GLY A 73 0.78 2.05 5.96
N TRP A 74 -0.19 1.23 5.52
CA TRP A 74 -1.48 1.75 5.08
C TRP A 74 -2.26 2.41 6.23
N HIS A 75 -2.29 1.78 7.41
CA HIS A 75 -2.85 2.39 8.62
C HIS A 75 -2.19 3.73 8.97
N THR A 76 -0.87 3.83 8.80
CA THR A 76 -0.15 5.07 9.06
C THR A 76 -0.56 6.17 8.09
N PHE A 77 -0.73 5.82 6.81
CA PHE A 77 -1.06 6.78 5.76
C PHE A 77 -2.53 7.23 5.81
N ILE A 78 -3.48 6.31 5.99
CA ILE A 78 -4.92 6.64 6.03
C ILE A 78 -5.29 7.58 7.19
N LEU A 79 -4.51 7.57 8.28
CA LEU A 79 -4.67 8.50 9.40
C LEU A 79 -4.23 9.93 9.06
N ASP A 80 -3.41 10.12 8.02
CA ASP A 80 -3.15 11.41 7.42
C ASP A 80 -4.22 11.74 6.37
N THR A 81 -5.45 11.92 6.86
CA THR A 81 -6.66 11.85 6.02
C THR A 81 -6.66 12.82 4.84
N HIS A 82 -6.02 13.99 4.96
CA HIS A 82 -5.91 14.96 3.87
C HIS A 82 -4.98 14.46 2.77
N ASN A 83 -3.74 14.11 3.11
CA ASN A 83 -2.76 13.60 2.14
C ASN A 83 -3.23 12.28 1.51
N TYR A 84 -3.88 11.42 2.29
CA TYR A 84 -4.42 10.16 1.78
C TYR A 84 -5.57 10.39 0.78
N ALA A 85 -6.49 11.30 1.07
CA ALA A 85 -7.58 11.63 0.15
C ALA A 85 -7.07 12.25 -1.15
N GLU A 86 -6.12 13.20 -1.07
CA GLU A 86 -5.50 13.81 -2.24
C GLU A 86 -4.74 12.78 -3.07
N TRP A 87 -3.98 11.90 -2.43
CA TRP A 87 -3.29 10.80 -3.11
C TRP A 87 -4.27 9.88 -3.83
N CYS A 88 -5.38 9.52 -3.18
CA CYS A 88 -6.43 8.69 -3.77
C CYS A 88 -7.04 9.35 -5.02
N GLU A 89 -7.34 10.64 -4.97
CA GLU A 89 -7.86 11.37 -6.13
C GLU A 89 -6.83 11.42 -7.27
N ARG A 90 -5.59 11.80 -6.96
CA ARG A 90 -4.52 12.01 -7.97
C ARG A 90 -4.03 10.71 -8.60
N VAL A 91 -3.86 9.65 -7.80
CA VAL A 91 -3.23 8.40 -8.23
C VAL A 91 -4.25 7.31 -8.54
N ALA A 92 -5.26 7.14 -7.68
CA ALA A 92 -6.24 6.08 -7.82
C ALA A 92 -7.51 6.49 -8.58
N GLY A 93 -7.74 7.81 -8.75
CA GLY A 93 -8.96 8.36 -9.35
C GLY A 93 -10.21 8.15 -8.50
N ARG A 94 -10.07 7.61 -7.28
CA ARG A 94 -11.14 7.27 -6.33
C ARG A 94 -10.55 7.04 -4.95
N PHE A 95 -11.39 7.17 -3.92
CA PHE A 95 -10.98 6.79 -2.57
C PHE A 95 -10.77 5.28 -2.47
N LEU A 96 -9.59 4.84 -2.00
CA LEU A 96 -9.35 3.44 -1.70
C LEU A 96 -9.81 3.16 -0.27
N HIS A 97 -10.86 2.36 -0.14
CA HIS A 97 -11.38 1.99 1.17
C HIS A 97 -10.54 0.88 1.77
N HIS A 98 -10.12 1.09 3.02
CA HIS A 98 -9.55 0.04 3.86
C HIS A 98 -10.70 -0.69 4.53
N ASN A 99 -10.80 -2.00 4.30
CA ASN A 99 -11.78 -2.84 4.99
C ASN A 99 -11.02 -3.82 5.90
N PRO A 100 -11.05 -3.62 7.23
CA PRO A 100 -10.47 -4.56 8.17
C PRO A 100 -11.14 -5.92 8.00
N GLU A 101 -10.36 -6.96 7.72
CA GLU A 101 -10.87 -8.32 7.80
C GLU A 101 -10.61 -8.84 9.21
N GLU A 102 -11.65 -9.42 9.80
CA GLU A 102 -11.47 -10.21 11.01
C GLU A 102 -10.50 -11.35 10.69
N PRO A 103 -9.51 -11.64 11.57
CA PRO A 103 -8.62 -12.79 11.38
C PRO A 103 -9.46 -14.07 11.24
N GLY A 104 -9.56 -14.56 10.01
CA GLY A 104 -10.14 -15.88 9.76
C GLY A 104 -9.18 -16.97 10.24
N ASP A 105 -9.72 -18.09 10.72
CA ASP A 105 -8.91 -19.25 11.12
C ASP A 105 -8.19 -19.92 9.92
N ASP A 106 -8.56 -19.56 8.68
CA ASP A 106 -7.99 -20.13 7.46
C ASP A 106 -6.72 -19.38 6.99
N LYS A 107 -5.59 -19.78 7.56
CA LYS A 107 -4.25 -19.31 7.17
C LYS A 107 -3.90 -19.60 5.70
N ALA A 108 -4.46 -20.65 5.10
CA ALA A 108 -4.15 -21.01 3.72
C ALA A 108 -4.85 -20.07 2.74
N ALA A 109 -6.11 -19.72 3.01
CA ALA A 109 -6.84 -18.70 2.27
C ALA A 109 -6.13 -17.33 2.34
N PHE A 110 -5.69 -16.92 3.53
CA PHE A 110 -4.91 -15.67 3.68
C PHE A 110 -3.61 -15.69 2.85
N ALA A 111 -2.84 -16.78 2.94
CA ALA A 111 -1.60 -16.92 2.17
C ALA A 111 -1.83 -16.89 0.65
N ALA A 112 -2.93 -17.47 0.17
CA ALA A 112 -3.31 -17.41 -1.23
C ALA A 112 -3.58 -15.96 -1.69
N ARG A 113 -4.36 -15.20 -0.92
CA ARG A 113 -4.69 -13.79 -1.23
C ARG A 113 -3.46 -12.88 -1.18
N LEU A 114 -2.55 -13.13 -0.23
CA LEU A 114 -1.26 -12.43 -0.18
C LEU A 114 -0.44 -12.73 -1.45
N GLY A 115 -0.43 -14.00 -1.88
CA GLY A 115 0.18 -14.42 -3.14
C GLY A 115 -0.42 -13.72 -4.36
N ASP A 116 -1.74 -13.53 -4.39
CA ASP A 116 -2.42 -12.82 -5.49
C ASP A 116 -2.07 -11.33 -5.52
N SER A 117 -1.88 -10.71 -4.36
CA SER A 117 -1.43 -9.31 -4.24
C SER A 117 -0.01 -9.14 -4.78
N VAL A 118 0.90 -10.04 -4.44
CA VAL A 118 2.27 -10.06 -5.00
C VAL A 118 2.25 -10.30 -6.52
N LYS A 119 1.37 -11.16 -7.03
CA LYS A 119 1.22 -11.36 -8.49
C LYS A 119 0.73 -10.09 -9.18
N ALA A 120 -0.26 -9.41 -8.61
CA ALA A 120 -0.79 -8.16 -9.15
C ALA A 120 0.31 -7.07 -9.21
N MET A 121 1.08 -6.89 -8.13
CA MET A 121 2.22 -5.95 -8.13
C MET A 121 3.25 -6.30 -9.20
N ARG A 122 3.61 -7.58 -9.35
CA ARG A 122 4.56 -8.04 -10.38
C ARG A 122 4.04 -7.84 -11.80
N SER A 123 2.74 -8.01 -12.04
CA SER A 123 2.14 -7.76 -13.38
C SER A 123 2.18 -6.29 -13.79
N LEU A 124 2.36 -5.39 -12.83
CA LEU A 124 2.54 -3.95 -13.03
C LEU A 124 4.01 -3.54 -13.01
N GLU A 125 4.93 -4.52 -13.05
CA GLU A 125 6.39 -4.31 -13.00
C GLU A 125 6.87 -3.55 -11.75
N LEU A 126 6.10 -3.65 -10.64
CA LEU A 126 6.48 -3.02 -9.37
C LEU A 126 7.54 -3.84 -8.65
N THR A 127 8.47 -3.16 -8.00
CA THR A 127 9.50 -3.80 -7.17
C THR A 127 8.87 -4.36 -5.90
N VAL A 128 8.92 -5.68 -5.75
CA VAL A 128 8.44 -6.39 -4.55
C VAL A 128 9.64 -6.76 -3.69
N ASP A 129 9.69 -6.21 -2.48
CA ASP A 129 10.69 -6.57 -1.46
C ASP A 129 10.26 -7.87 -0.74
N PRO A 130 10.90 -9.02 -0.99
CA PRO A 130 10.43 -10.28 -0.43
C PRO A 130 10.35 -10.27 1.10
N ALA A 131 11.22 -9.53 1.79
CA ALA A 131 11.22 -9.48 3.24
C ALA A 131 9.98 -8.80 3.83
N MET A 132 9.33 -7.89 3.08
CA MET A 132 8.06 -7.27 3.50
C MET A 132 6.86 -8.17 3.22
N TRP A 133 6.98 -9.16 2.34
CA TRP A 133 5.86 -10.01 1.91
C TRP A 133 5.96 -11.47 2.38
N LEU A 134 7.05 -11.85 3.03
CA LEU A 134 7.18 -13.14 3.70
C LEU A 134 6.41 -13.13 5.02
N SER A 135 5.51 -14.11 5.20
CA SER A 135 4.75 -14.29 6.44
C SER A 135 5.66 -14.80 7.56
N SER A 136 6.34 -13.87 8.23
CA SER A 136 6.80 -14.13 9.59
C SER A 136 5.56 -14.24 10.46
N GLY A 137 5.27 -15.45 10.94
CA GLY A 137 4.06 -15.75 11.70
C GLY A 137 3.83 -14.79 12.86
N GLU A 138 2.54 -14.55 13.12
CA GLU A 138 1.97 -13.87 14.28
C GLU A 138 2.11 -12.35 14.33
N CYS A 139 1.36 -11.67 13.46
CA CYS A 139 0.64 -10.49 13.93
C CYS A 139 -0.83 -10.91 14.08
N SER A 140 -1.31 -10.99 15.31
CA SER A 140 -2.70 -11.35 15.64
C SER A 140 -3.68 -10.19 15.47
N GLN A 141 -3.24 -9.08 14.87
CA GLN A 141 -4.06 -7.89 14.72
C GLN A 141 -4.01 -7.40 13.28
N CYS A 142 -5.13 -7.65 12.60
CA CYS A 142 -5.59 -7.05 11.36
C CYS A 142 -4.89 -7.53 10.09
N TYR A 143 -5.60 -8.39 9.35
CA TYR A 143 -5.40 -8.58 7.91
C TYR A 143 -6.49 -7.73 7.25
N ALA A 144 -6.20 -6.94 6.22
CA ALA A 144 -7.22 -6.10 5.59
C ALA A 144 -7.19 -6.21 4.07
N GLY A 145 -8.32 -6.06 3.40
CA GLY A 145 -8.38 -6.03 1.93
C GLY A 145 -8.60 -4.62 1.40
N CYS A 146 -8.23 -4.34 0.15
CA CYS A 146 -8.76 -3.18 -0.57
C CYS A 146 -10.07 -3.54 -1.27
N ALA A 147 -11.10 -2.72 -1.06
CA ALA A 147 -12.41 -2.87 -1.65
C ALA A 147 -12.80 -1.59 -2.43
N ASP A 148 -13.53 -1.77 -3.53
CA ASP A 148 -14.22 -0.66 -4.18
C ASP A 148 -15.63 -0.55 -3.58
N ASP A 149 -16.01 0.65 -3.15
CA ASP A 149 -17.41 0.93 -2.86
C ASP A 149 -18.22 0.82 -4.16
N PRO A 150 -19.39 0.15 -4.17
CA PRO A 150 -20.30 0.29 -5.29
C PRO A 150 -20.71 1.76 -5.41
N SER A 151 -20.67 2.29 -6.64
CA SER A 151 -21.20 3.63 -6.92
C SER A 151 -22.63 3.73 -6.37
N PRO A 152 -23.03 4.83 -5.69
CA PRO A 152 -24.39 4.96 -5.19
C PRO A 152 -25.35 5.10 -6.37
N GLU A 153 -25.84 3.98 -6.89
CA GLU A 153 -27.03 4.00 -7.72
C GLU A 153 -28.21 4.45 -6.84
N GLY A 154 -28.71 5.67 -7.07
CA GLY A 154 -30.07 6.03 -6.69
C GLY A 154 -30.27 7.21 -5.74
N ILE A 155 -29.64 8.37 -5.98
CA ILE A 155 -30.23 9.65 -5.55
C ILE A 155 -30.63 10.44 -6.79
N THR A 156 -31.84 10.18 -7.27
CA THR A 156 -32.62 11.17 -8.01
C THR A 156 -33.32 12.07 -6.99
N ALA A 157 -33.01 13.36 -7.03
CA ALA A 157 -33.91 14.42 -6.59
C ALA A 157 -33.87 15.53 -7.66
#